data_AF-A0A9D0N6V7-F1
#
_entry.id   AF-A0A9D0N6V7-F1
#
_cell.length_a   1.000
_cell.length_b   1.000
_cell.length_c   1.000
_cell.angle_alpha   90.00
_cell.angle_beta   90.00
_cell.angle_gamma   90.00
#
_symmetry.space_group_name_H-M   'P 1'
#
loop_
_entity.id
_entity.type
_entity.pdbx_description
1 polymer ?
#
loop_
_entity_poly.entity_id
_entity_poly.type
_entity_poly.pdbx_seq_one_letter_code
_entity_poly.pdbx_strand_id
1 'polypeptide(L)' 'TCKLHGINPHTYLVDVLQRINQHPASKTIELTPRVWKEKFAANPLRSDLETLGQ' A
#
# COMPACT_ATOMS: atom_id res chain seq x y z
N THR A 1 -8.72 -11.04 -0.80
CA THR A 1 -7.48 -11.35 -0.04
C THR A 1 -7.15 -10.32 1.03
N CYS A 2 -7.14 -8.99 0.80
CA CYS A 2 -6.82 -8.00 1.86
C CYS A 2 -7.61 -8.20 3.16
N LYS A 3 -8.94 -8.38 3.07
CA LYS A 3 -9.80 -8.67 4.23
C LYS A 3 -9.40 -9.94 5.00
N LEU A 4 -8.99 -11.00 4.28
CA LEU A 4 -8.52 -12.26 4.88
C LEU A 4 -7.23 -12.06 5.67
N HIS A 5 -6.39 -11.09 5.28
CA HIS A 5 -5.17 -10.74 5.99
C HIS A 5 -5.39 -9.68 7.08
N GLY A 6 -6.64 -9.29 7.36
CA GLY A 6 -6.98 -8.23 8.32
C GLY A 6 -6.45 -6.85 7.90
N ILE A 7 -6.33 -6.61 6.59
CA ILE A 7 -5.84 -5.35 6.03
C ILE A 7 -7.02 -4.53 5.57
N ASN A 8 -7.03 -3.24 5.93
CA ASN A 8 -7.97 -2.29 5.37
C ASN A 8 -7.72 -2.17 3.84
N PRO A 9 -8.68 -2.56 2.98
CA PRO A 9 -8.48 -2.55 1.53
C PRO A 9 -8.22 -1.14 0.97
N HIS A 10 -8.80 -0.11 1.58
CA HIS A 10 -8.61 1.27 1.17
C HIS A 10 -7.17 1.73 1.41
N THR A 11 -6.65 1.53 2.61
CA THR A 11 -5.26 1.86 2.97
C THR A 11 -4.25 1.14 2.07
N TYR A 12 -4.47 -0.16 1.83
CA TYR A 12 -3.62 -0.95 0.93
C TYR A 12 -3.66 -0.41 -0.50
N LEU A 13 -4.86 -0.12 -1.03
CA LEU A 13 -5.01 0.30 -2.41
C LEU A 13 -4.38 1.68 -2.64
N VAL A 14 -4.61 2.63 -1.73
CA VAL A 14 -4.00 3.95 -1.80
C VAL A 14 -2.47 3.84 -1.76
N ASP A 15 -1.90 3.10 -0.81
CA ASP A 15 -0.45 2.93 -0.74
C ASP A 15 0.13 2.32 -2.02
N VAL A 16 -0.47 1.23 -2.52
CA VAL A 16 0.02 0.54 -3.70
C VAL A 16 -0.05 1.43 -4.93
N LEU A 17 -1.14 2.19 -5.13
CA LEU A 17 -1.27 3.11 -6.26
C LEU A 17 -0.23 4.23 -6.22
N GLN A 18 0.06 4.79 -5.04
CA GLN A 18 1.11 5.81 -4.89
C GLN A 18 2.52 5.21 -5.07
N ARG A 19 2.73 3.97 -4.61
CA ARG A 19 4.04 3.30 -4.60
C ARG A 19 4.44 2.71 -5.95
N ILE A 20 3.49 2.26 -6.76
CA ILE A 20 3.76 1.43 -7.95
C ILE A 20 4.67 2.12 -8.98
N ASN A 21 4.60 3.44 -9.08
CA ASN A 21 5.41 4.22 -10.03
C ASN A 21 6.90 4.25 -9.65
N GLN A 22 7.23 4.12 -8.36
CA GLN A 22 8.60 4.13 -7.85
C GLN A 22 9.12 2.72 -7.52
N HIS A 23 8.26 1.70 -7.63
CA HIS A 23 8.59 0.32 -7.27
C HIS A 23 9.16 -0.45 -8.47
N PRO A 24 10.29 -1.14 -8.34
CA PRO A 24 10.84 -1.92 -9.45
C PRO A 24 9.89 -3.06 -9.84
N ALA A 25 9.59 -3.18 -11.13
CA ALA A 25 8.63 -4.17 -11.65
C ALA A 25 8.97 -5.62 -11.24
N SER A 26 10.27 -5.95 -11.14
CA SER A 26 10.76 -7.26 -10.68
C SER A 26 10.31 -7.61 -9.25
N LYS A 27 9.94 -6.62 -8.43
CA LYS A 27 9.54 -6.81 -7.03
C LYS A 27 8.04 -6.65 -6.79
N THR A 28 7.20 -6.78 -7.81
CA THR A 28 5.73 -6.62 -7.69
C THR A 28 5.10 -7.53 -6.61
N ILE A 29 5.73 -8.67 -6.31
CA ILE A 29 5.32 -9.58 -5.22
C ILE A 29 5.26 -8.86 -3.85
N GLU A 30 6.16 -7.90 -3.61
CA GLU A 30 6.18 -7.12 -2.36
C GLU A 30 4.93 -6.25 -2.17
N LEU A 31 4.24 -5.92 -3.27
CA LEU A 31 2.99 -5.17 -3.24
C LEU A 31 1.77 -6.06 -3.00
N THR A 32 1.90 -7.39 -3.01
CA THR A 32 0.76 -8.27 -2.71
C THR A 32 0.32 -8.12 -1.25
N PRO A 33 -0.98 -8.30 -0.90
CA PRO A 33 -1.49 -7.94 0.42
C PRO A 33 -0.74 -8.59 1.59
N ARG A 34 -0.34 -9.86 1.45
CA ARG A 34 0.41 -10.58 2.48
C ARG A 34 1.77 -9.93 2.75
N VAL A 35 2.57 -9.73 1.72
CA VAL A 35 3.95 -9.21 1.83
C VAL A 35 3.95 -7.71 2.11
N TRP A 36 2.99 -6.98 1.53
CA TRP A 36 2.78 -5.56 1.80
C TRP A 36 2.53 -5.29 3.28
N LYS A 37 1.77 -6.18 3.95
CA LYS A 37 1.51 -6.07 5.38
C LYS A 37 2.79 -6.10 6.21
N GLU A 38 3.74 -6.93 5.81
CA GLU A 38 5.01 -7.10 6.52
C GLU A 38 5.98 -5.95 6.25
N LYS A 39 5.95 -5.38 5.02
CA LYS A 39 6.94 -4.39 4.58
C LYS A 39 6.50 -2.93 4.71
N PHE A 40 5.23 -2.64 4.50
CA PHE A 40 4.75 -1.27 4.27
C PHE A 40 3.58 -0.86 5.17
N ALA A 41 2.80 -1.81 5.71
CA ALA A 41 1.62 -1.45 6.51
C ALA A 41 1.89 -0.63 7.78
N ALA A 42 3.12 -0.68 8.32
CA ALA A 42 3.51 0.15 9.46
C ALA A 42 3.63 1.65 9.10
N ASN A 43 3.94 1.95 7.84
CA ASN A 43 4.05 3.32 7.33
C ASN A 43 3.57 3.39 5.87
N PRO A 44 2.25 3.34 5.64
CA PRO A 44 1.70 3.39 4.31
C PRO A 44 1.78 4.81 3.73
N LEU A 45 2.09 4.91 2.44
CA LEU A 45 1.87 6.11 1.65
C LEU A 45 0.37 6.43 1.64
N ARG A 46 0.07 7.71 1.83
CA ARG A 46 -1.29 8.24 1.86
C ARG A 46 -1.58 9.03 0.61
N SER A 47 -2.85 9.36 0.40
CA SER A 47 -3.23 10.21 -0.73
C SER A 47 -2.73 11.64 -0.49
N ASP A 48 -2.21 12.29 -1.53
CA ASP A 48 -1.82 13.70 -1.48
C ASP A 48 -2.99 14.62 -1.06
N LEU A 49 -4.23 14.20 -1.34
CA LEU A 49 -5.44 14.91 -0.93
C LEU A 49 -5.65 14.90 0.59
N GLU A 50 -5.20 13.85 1.29
CA GLU A 50 -5.24 13.82 2.75
C GLU A 50 -4.23 14.79 3.36
N THR A 51 -3.08 15.00 2.70
CA THR A 51 -2.05 15.94 3.17
C THR A 51 -2.38 17.41 2.89
N LEU A 52 -3.24 17.69 1.91
CA LEU A 52 -3.68 19.05 1.56
C LEU A 52 -4.79 19.59 2.48
N GLY A 53 -5.40 18.74 3.31
CA GLY A 53 -6.53 19.08 4.18
C GLY A 53 -6.16 19.36 5.66
N GLN A 54 -4.88 19.40 6.01
CA GLN A 54 -4.35 19.77 7.34
C GLN A 54 -3.64 21.11 7.29
#